data_AF-A0A813KCW9-F1
#
_entry.id   AF-A0A813KCW9-F1
#
_cell.length_a   1.000
_cell.length_b   1.000
_cell.length_c   1.000
_cell.angle_alpha   90.00
_cell.angle_beta   90.00
_cell.angle_gamma   90.00
#
_symmetry.space_group_name_H-M   'P 1'
#
loop_
_entity.id
_entity.type
_entity.pdbx_description
1 polymer ?
#
loop_
_entity_poly.entity_id
_entity_poly.type
_entity_poly.pdbx_seq_one_letter_code
_entity_poly.pdbx_strand_id
1 'polypeptide(L)'
;WVAQNIGRALVVATNRGKDKAMGESFSRAAMQCWDPEGTAETVRKKKQMRAAINQYDALLKRLELGDASVAEDLKRYDRENMNKGAGEFKGKFWRELQEHPDWAPLAQRRAAGGVSVA
;
A
#
# COMPACT_ATOMS: atom_id res chain seq x y z
N TRP A 1 65.54 2.84 -8.96
CA TRP A 1 65.25 2.69 -7.53
C TRP A 1 63.90 1.99 -7.39
N VAL A 2 63.94 0.65 -7.40
CA VAL A 2 62.77 -0.21 -7.21
C VAL A 2 62.84 -0.71 -5.78
N ALA A 3 61.82 -0.43 -4.97
CA ALA A 3 61.67 -0.99 -3.64
C ALA A 3 60.39 -1.82 -3.59
N GLN A 4 60.55 -3.14 -3.74
CA GLN A 4 59.65 -4.13 -3.17
C GLN A 4 60.02 -4.29 -1.69
N ASN A 5 59.04 -4.30 -0.77
CA ASN A 5 58.73 -5.49 0.05
C ASN A 5 57.82 -5.22 1.26
N ILE A 6 56.79 -6.06 1.33
CA ILE A 6 56.32 -6.80 2.51
C ILE A 6 55.63 -6.00 3.63
N GLY A 7 54.30 -6.11 3.65
CA GLY A 7 53.44 -5.73 4.77
C GLY A 7 52.13 -6.52 4.76
N ARG A 8 52.23 -7.85 4.72
CA ARG A 8 51.09 -8.78 4.90
C ARG A 8 50.68 -8.75 6.38
N ALA A 9 49.65 -8.00 6.72
CA ALA A 9 48.94 -8.13 8.00
C ALA A 9 47.45 -8.35 7.73
N LEU A 10 47.12 -9.62 7.56
CA LEU A 10 45.80 -10.20 7.70
C LEU A 10 45.29 -9.89 9.12
N VAL A 11 44.32 -8.97 9.27
CA VAL A 11 43.51 -8.87 10.49
C VAL A 11 42.11 -9.39 10.18
N VAL A 12 41.96 -10.67 10.51
CA VAL A 12 40.68 -11.37 10.60
C VAL A 12 39.88 -10.78 11.76
N ALA A 13 38.62 -10.45 11.44
CA ALA A 13 37.43 -10.43 12.29
C ALA A 13 37.53 -9.92 13.73
N THR A 14 36.76 -8.86 14.03
CA THR A 14 35.68 -8.97 15.02
C THR A 14 34.55 -7.99 14.71
N ASN A 15 33.48 -8.53 14.14
CA ASN A 15 32.12 -8.00 14.25
C ASN A 15 31.76 -7.94 15.75
N ARG A 16 31.84 -6.77 16.39
CA ARG A 16 31.25 -6.52 17.71
C ARG A 16 30.61 -5.14 17.70
N GLY A 17 29.30 -5.14 17.48
CA GLY A 17 28.49 -3.92 17.36
C GLY A 17 27.08 -4.16 16.80
N LYS A 18 26.66 -5.40 16.58
CA LYS A 18 25.25 -5.76 16.50
C LYS A 18 24.80 -5.98 17.95
N ASP A 19 23.76 -5.27 18.38
CA ASP A 19 22.86 -5.54 19.54
C ASP A 19 22.30 -4.26 20.20
N LYS A 20 22.38 -3.08 19.54
CA LYS A 20 21.62 -1.89 19.97
C LYS A 20 20.47 -1.47 19.03
N ALA A 21 20.15 -2.26 18.01
CA ALA A 21 19.12 -1.92 17.02
C ALA A 21 17.73 -2.54 17.28
N MET A 22 17.56 -3.41 18.28
CA MET A 22 16.25 -4.02 18.62
C MET A 22 15.46 -3.27 19.71
N GLY A 23 16.00 -2.20 20.30
CA GLY A 23 15.30 -1.43 21.35
C GLY A 23 14.37 -0.34 20.80
N GLU A 24 14.71 0.27 19.65
CA GLU A 24 13.96 1.38 19.08
C GLU A 24 12.62 0.94 18.45
N SER A 25 12.55 -0.30 17.98
CA SER A 25 11.33 -0.89 17.41
C SER A 25 10.24 -1.10 18.47
N PHE A 26 10.65 -1.52 19.67
CA PHE A 26 9.73 -1.74 20.80
C PHE A 26 9.24 -0.44 21.42
N SER A 27 10.10 0.57 21.55
CA SER A 27 9.69 1.88 22.06
C SER A 27 8.75 2.63 21.10
N ARG A 28 8.93 2.48 19.78
CA ARG A 28 7.97 2.98 18.77
C ARG A 28 6.63 2.23 18.82
N ALA A 29 6.64 0.92 19.00
CA ALA A 29 5.41 0.13 19.19
C ALA A 29 4.67 0.52 20.48
N ALA A 30 5.40 0.79 21.58
CA ALA A 30 4.81 1.22 22.85
C ALA A 30 4.21 2.63 22.79
N MET A 31 4.81 3.59 22.06
CA MET A 31 4.20 4.90 21.85
C MET A 31 2.96 4.85 20.93
N GLN A 32 2.87 3.89 20.01
CA GLN A 32 1.67 3.68 19.19
C GLN A 32 0.46 3.18 20.01
N CYS A 33 0.68 2.64 21.21
CA CYS A 33 -0.39 2.25 22.12
C CYS A 33 -0.95 3.43 22.95
N TRP A 34 -0.30 4.59 22.96
CA TRP A 34 -0.69 5.74 23.80
C TRP A 34 -1.54 6.79 23.07
N ASP A 35 -1.78 6.62 21.77
CA ASP A 35 -2.69 7.45 20.98
C ASP A 35 -3.70 6.57 20.20
N PRO A 36 -4.66 5.96 20.93
CA PRO A 36 -5.60 4.99 20.36
C PRO A 36 -6.57 5.63 19.37
N GLU A 37 -6.78 6.94 19.44
CA GLU A 37 -7.78 7.66 18.65
C GLU A 37 -7.29 7.86 17.20
N GLY A 38 -6.10 8.44 17.00
CA GLY A 38 -5.52 8.64 15.66
C GLY A 38 -5.09 7.34 14.96
N THR A 39 -4.64 6.35 15.75
CA THR A 39 -4.25 5.04 15.21
C THR A 39 -5.47 4.23 14.77
N ALA A 40 -6.57 4.28 15.52
CA ALA A 40 -7.81 3.59 15.15
C ALA A 40 -8.41 4.15 13.85
N GLU A 41 -8.41 5.46 13.66
CA GLU A 41 -8.87 6.08 12.41
C GLU A 41 -8.02 5.65 11.21
N THR A 42 -6.69 5.67 11.36
CA THR A 42 -5.76 5.21 10.32
C THR A 42 -6.00 3.75 9.95
N VAL A 43 -6.24 2.88 10.94
CA VAL A 43 -6.55 1.46 10.72
C VAL A 43 -7.92 1.28 10.06
N ARG A 44 -8.96 1.99 10.50
CA ARG A 44 -10.30 1.95 9.91
C ARG A 44 -10.25 2.35 8.43
N LYS A 45 -9.52 3.43 8.13
CA LYS A 45 -9.32 3.94 6.77
C LYS A 45 -8.59 2.93 5.88
N LYS A 46 -7.49 2.35 6.36
CA LYS A 46 -6.77 1.28 5.64
C LYS A 46 -7.65 0.05 5.41
N LYS A 47 -8.48 -0.33 6.40
CA LYS A 47 -9.45 -1.43 6.25
C LYS A 47 -10.52 -1.11 5.21
N GLN A 48 -11.04 0.12 5.19
CA GLN A 48 -11.99 0.57 4.17
C GLN A 48 -11.40 0.54 2.76
N MET A 49 -10.13 0.94 2.59
CA MET A 49 -9.42 0.84 1.31
C MET A 49 -9.27 -0.62 0.86
N ARG A 50 -8.82 -1.52 1.75
CA ARG A 50 -8.75 -2.96 1.42
C ARG A 50 -10.10 -3.57 1.09
N ALA A 51 -11.15 -3.17 1.81
CA ALA A 51 -12.51 -3.63 1.51
C ALA A 51 -12.95 -3.16 0.12
N ALA A 52 -12.67 -1.90 -0.27
CA ALA A 52 -12.96 -1.40 -1.60
C ALA A 52 -12.18 -2.17 -2.68
N ILE A 53 -10.88 -2.41 -2.47
CA ILE A 53 -10.02 -3.21 -3.37
C ILE A 53 -10.60 -4.61 -3.58
N ASN A 54 -11.02 -5.28 -2.50
CA ASN A 54 -11.63 -6.61 -2.59
C ASN A 54 -12.95 -6.60 -3.37
N GLN A 55 -13.76 -5.54 -3.25
CA GLN A 55 -14.98 -5.38 -4.05
C GLN A 55 -14.64 -5.20 -5.53
N TYR A 56 -13.64 -4.38 -5.85
CA TYR A 56 -13.16 -4.23 -7.23
C TYR A 56 -12.63 -5.54 -7.82
N ASP A 57 -11.84 -6.30 -7.05
CA ASP A 57 -11.35 -7.61 -7.49
C ASP A 57 -12.50 -8.60 -7.74
N ALA A 58 -13.52 -8.62 -6.89
CA ALA A 58 -14.70 -9.46 -7.08
C ALA A 58 -15.49 -9.08 -8.34
N LEU A 59 -15.71 -7.78 -8.58
CA LEU A 59 -16.41 -7.29 -9.78
C LEU A 59 -15.60 -7.56 -11.06
N LEU A 60 -14.29 -7.32 -11.03
CA LEU A 60 -13.43 -7.59 -12.19
C LEU A 60 -13.35 -9.09 -12.52
N LYS A 61 -13.27 -9.96 -11.51
CA LYS A 61 -13.34 -11.42 -11.73
C LYS A 61 -14.66 -11.83 -12.39
N ARG A 62 -15.78 -11.24 -11.99
CA ARG A 62 -17.08 -11.52 -12.61
C ARG A 62 -17.16 -10.98 -14.05
N LEU A 63 -16.56 -9.82 -14.31
CA LEU A 63 -16.48 -9.27 -15.67
C LEU A 63 -15.63 -10.16 -16.59
N GLU A 64 -14.52 -10.71 -16.08
CA GLU A 64 -13.67 -11.68 -16.80
C GLU A 64 -14.40 -12.99 -17.12
N LEU A 65 -15.42 -13.35 -16.33
CA LEU A 65 -16.29 -14.50 -16.59
C LEU A 65 -17.37 -14.22 -17.66
N GLY A 66 -17.49 -12.99 -18.16
CA GLY A 66 -18.39 -12.62 -19.25
C GLY A 66 -19.72 -11.99 -18.82
N ASP A 67 -19.91 -11.68 -17.53
CA ASP A 67 -21.10 -10.96 -17.04
C ASP A 67 -21.03 -9.46 -17.44
N ALA A 68 -21.64 -9.11 -18.57
CA ALA A 68 -21.66 -7.73 -19.06
C ALA A 68 -22.43 -6.75 -18.15
N SER A 69 -23.36 -7.23 -17.32
CA SER A 69 -24.11 -6.38 -16.38
C SER A 69 -23.22 -5.78 -15.28
N VAL A 70 -22.11 -6.45 -14.96
CA VAL A 70 -21.16 -6.03 -13.92
C VAL A 70 -20.39 -4.76 -14.32
N ALA A 71 -20.32 -4.46 -15.62
CA ALA A 71 -19.72 -3.21 -16.09
C ALA A 71 -20.48 -1.97 -15.60
N GLU A 72 -21.81 -2.03 -15.48
CA GLU A 72 -22.60 -0.92 -14.93
C GLU A 72 -22.42 -0.80 -13.42
N ASP A 73 -22.37 -1.93 -12.71
CA ASP A 73 -22.08 -1.97 -11.27
C ASP A 73 -20.69 -1.39 -10.96
N LEU A 74 -19.68 -1.69 -11.78
CA LEU A 74 -18.34 -1.13 -11.64
C LEU A 74 -18.35 0.40 -11.81
N LYS A 75 -19.01 0.92 -12.86
CA LYS A 75 -19.16 2.36 -13.10
C LYS A 75 -19.92 3.07 -11.98
N ARG A 76 -20.94 2.41 -11.43
CA ARG A 76 -21.67 2.91 -10.26
C ARG A 76 -20.73 2.99 -9.06
N TYR A 77 -19.99 1.92 -8.78
CA TYR A 77 -19.06 1.85 -7.66
C TYR A 77 -17.92 2.87 -7.77
N ASP A 78 -17.45 3.15 -8.98
CA ASP A 78 -16.49 4.22 -9.26
C ASP A 78 -17.04 5.59 -8.88
N ARG A 79 -18.27 5.92 -9.32
CA ARG A 79 -18.92 7.19 -8.95
C ARG A 79 -19.13 7.31 -7.46
N GLU A 80 -19.49 6.22 -6.79
CA GLU A 80 -19.68 6.20 -5.33
C GLU A 80 -18.35 6.46 -4.59
N ASN A 81 -17.24 5.84 -5.02
CA ASN A 81 -15.93 6.05 -4.41
C ASN A 81 -15.33 7.43 -4.73
N MET A 82 -15.54 7.96 -5.95
CA MET A 82 -15.13 9.32 -6.32
C MET A 82 -15.87 10.39 -5.52
N ASN A 83 -17.15 10.17 -5.23
CA ASN A 83 -17.96 11.10 -4.43
C ASN A 83 -17.85 10.87 -2.92
N LYS A 84 -17.04 9.91 -2.48
CA LYS A 84 -16.89 9.58 -1.06
C LYS A 84 -16.16 10.70 -0.32
N GLY A 85 -16.69 11.08 0.83
CA GLY A 85 -16.26 12.24 1.61
C GLY A 85 -17.21 13.43 1.46
N ALA A 86 -17.14 14.37 2.40
CA ALA A 86 -17.94 15.59 2.40
C ALA A 86 -17.04 16.84 2.38
N GLY A 87 -17.50 17.91 1.74
CA GLY A 87 -16.76 19.18 1.65
C GLY A 87 -15.38 19.02 1.02
N GLU A 88 -14.35 19.53 1.70
CA GLU A 88 -12.95 19.51 1.25
C GLU A 88 -12.33 18.10 1.18
N PHE A 89 -12.94 17.10 1.82
CA PHE A 89 -12.46 15.72 1.82
C PHE A 89 -13.10 14.86 0.72
N LYS A 90 -14.00 15.42 -0.07
CA LYS A 90 -14.65 14.72 -1.19
C LYS A 90 -13.60 14.30 -2.21
N GLY A 91 -13.57 13.01 -2.56
CA GLY A 91 -12.61 12.46 -3.53
C GLY A 91 -11.20 12.22 -2.99
N LYS A 92 -10.90 12.64 -1.74
CA LYS A 92 -9.61 12.32 -1.10
C LYS A 92 -9.44 10.82 -0.91
N PHE A 93 -10.52 10.11 -0.58
CA PHE A 93 -10.53 8.65 -0.49
C PHE A 93 -10.16 8.00 -1.83
N TRP A 94 -10.68 8.53 -2.95
CA TRP A 94 -10.38 8.01 -4.28
C TRP A 94 -8.92 8.21 -4.66
N ARG A 95 -8.37 9.40 -4.39
CA ARG A 95 -6.94 9.69 -4.63
C ARG A 95 -6.04 8.75 -3.84
N GLU A 96 -6.33 8.57 -2.55
CA GLU A 96 -5.53 7.68 -1.70
C GLU A 96 -5.72 6.20 -2.05
N LEU A 97 -6.88 5.82 -2.60
CA LEU A 97 -7.09 4.47 -3.14
C LEU A 97 -6.20 4.23 -4.37
N GLN A 98 -6.05 5.24 -5.24
CA GLN A 98 -5.17 5.15 -6.41
C GLN A 98 -3.69 5.03 -6.05
N GLU A 99 -3.28 5.64 -4.94
CA GLU A 99 -1.92 5.55 -4.39
C GLU A 99 -1.64 4.19 -3.70
N HIS A 100 -2.65 3.35 -3.48
CA HIS A 100 -2.48 2.07 -2.81
C HIS A 100 -1.71 1.08 -3.71
N PRO A 101 -0.71 0.33 -3.20
CA PRO A 101 0.11 -0.58 -4.02
C PRO A 101 -0.70 -1.64 -4.76
N ASP A 102 -1.73 -2.18 -4.10
CA ASP A 102 -2.62 -3.20 -4.68
C ASP A 102 -3.60 -2.64 -5.74
N TRP A 103 -3.69 -1.32 -5.91
CA TRP A 103 -4.56 -0.71 -6.91
C TRP A 103 -3.99 -0.79 -8.32
N ALA A 104 -2.67 -0.65 -8.48
CA ALA A 104 -1.99 -0.70 -9.78
C ALA A 104 -2.36 -1.94 -10.64
N PRO A 105 -2.32 -3.18 -10.12
CA PRO A 105 -2.72 -4.35 -10.90
C PRO A 105 -4.22 -4.37 -11.24
N LEU A 106 -5.09 -3.86 -10.36
CA LEU A 106 -6.53 -3.76 -10.64
C LEU A 106 -6.83 -2.72 -11.72
N ALA A 107 -6.14 -1.59 -11.71
CA ALA A 107 -6.27 -0.55 -12.74
C ALA A 107 -5.90 -1.10 -14.14
N GLN A 108 -4.86 -1.93 -14.23
CA GLN A 108 -4.48 -2.60 -15.47
C GLN A 108 -5.57 -3.57 -15.95
N ARG A 109 -6.10 -4.42 -15.07
CA ARG A 109 -7.20 -5.34 -15.40
C ARG A 109 -8.46 -4.60 -15.83
N ARG A 110 -8.75 -3.48 -15.19
CA ARG A 110 -9.89 -2.62 -15.49
C ARG A 110 -9.75 -1.91 -16.85
N ALA A 111 -8.55 -1.42 -17.17
CA ALA A 111 -8.23 -0.88 -18.49
C ALA A 111 -8.33 -1.96 -19.59
N ALA A 112 -7.81 -3.16 -19.32
CA ALA A 112 -7.89 -4.30 -20.24
C ALA A 112 -9.34 -4.75 -20.48
N GLY A 113 -10.20 -4.69 -19.46
CA GLY A 113 -11.64 -4.96 -19.56
C GLY A 113 -12.45 -3.85 -20.23
N GLY A 114 -11.81 -2.80 -20.79
CA GLY A 114 -12.49 -1.71 -21.49
C GLY A 114 -13.27 -0.75 -20.60
N VAL A 115 -13.13 -0.83 -19.27
CA VAL A 115 -13.83 0.05 -18.33
C VAL A 115 -12.90 1.20 -17.93
N SER A 116 -12.69 2.14 -18.85
CA SER A 116 -12.04 3.42 -18.55
C SER A 116 -13.05 4.37 -17.92
N VAL A 117 -12.85 4.77 -16.67
CA VAL A 117 -13.52 5.97 -16.13
C VAL A 117 -12.73 7.17 -16.57
N ALA A 118 -13.38 7.99 -17.40
CA ALA A 118 -12.94 9.34 -17.77
C ALA A 118 -13.10 10.29 -16.58
#